data_AF-A0A812XX15-F1
#
_entry.id   AF-A0A812XX15-F1
#
_cell.length_a   1.000
_cell.length_b   1.000
_cell.length_c   1.000
_cell.angle_alpha   90.00
_cell.angle_beta   90.00
_cell.angle_gamma   90.00
#
_symmetry.space_group_name_H-M   'P 1'
#
loop_
_entity.id
_entity.type
_entity.pdbx_description
1 polymer ?
#
loop_
_entity_poly.entity_id
_entity_poly.type
_entity_poly.pdbx_seq_one_letter_code
_entity_poly.pdbx_strand_id
1 'polypeptide(L)'
;MMRQYGVDKAPAKAEDAFRLTAYNIENLFDTHDDPSLTGRNDDADEAKPQHELVATAMAIRAVNADVLCFQEIESEAALIEYRDNYLSDLGYEYVVSIDAGNDRGIENAVLSRYPITNAKNWPKKPLGGVHPEKYGTQKNWYAGEPIEFRRSPLMVDLEIPSADGSDSWALTLFVMHHKSGRFNTYWREAEATGTLELINKVTKAHPDRAIVVLGDFNAEVTDKSVQTYLDAGFVDIFADRKSKSEIITHESGRRIDLILANKAALEHMDTDSAFVYGTAARPEGTNWRDLETFDGYAADHYPVSVDIRRMSDIKPWQIILIIAAVVVLAFSGWRMMSAGSIDQPDGHMTVDVMTGQLYLVRKGKAKGIVYPSTNPDTGDRTLIPVSQDEESGVWKLDERFMDRITDDMRSQSKALGSGSRVTVLDTDPIVHVLKK
;
A
#
# COMPACT_ATOMS: atom_id res chain seq x y z
N MET A 1 -4.23 -27.75 15.31
CA MET A 1 -3.26 -27.83 14.20
C MET A 1 -1.94 -27.23 14.66
N MET A 2 -0.83 -27.93 14.45
CA MET A 2 0.50 -27.37 14.67
C MET A 2 0.87 -26.53 13.45
N ARG A 3 0.43 -25.27 13.44
CA ARG A 3 0.86 -24.25 12.47
C ARG A 3 2.20 -23.70 12.92
N GLN A 4 3.14 -23.55 11.99
CA GLN A 4 4.46 -22.98 12.29
C GLN A 4 4.62 -21.55 11.80
N TYR A 5 4.06 -21.23 10.64
CA TYR A 5 4.27 -19.98 9.93
C TYR A 5 2.95 -19.39 9.43
N GLY A 6 3.00 -18.13 9.00
CA GLY A 6 1.85 -17.40 8.46
C GLY A 6 0.81 -17.03 9.52
N VAL A 7 -0.20 -16.27 9.08
CA VAL A 7 -1.32 -15.84 9.92
C VAL A 7 -2.33 -16.97 10.12
N ASP A 8 -3.07 -16.89 11.21
CA ASP A 8 -4.08 -17.89 11.54
C ASP A 8 -5.42 -17.70 10.84
N LYS A 9 -5.72 -16.44 10.54
CA LYS A 9 -6.93 -15.98 9.91
C LYS A 9 -6.55 -15.02 8.79
N ALA A 10 -7.08 -15.25 7.60
CA ALA A 10 -6.93 -14.31 6.51
C ALA A 10 -7.51 -12.93 6.91
N PRO A 11 -6.80 -11.82 6.64
CA PRO A 11 -7.33 -10.49 6.88
C PRO A 11 -8.59 -10.25 6.06
N ALA A 12 -9.45 -9.37 6.57
CA ALA A 12 -10.65 -8.95 5.84
C ALA A 12 -10.24 -8.21 4.56
N LYS A 13 -10.86 -8.61 3.44
CA LYS A 13 -10.67 -7.97 2.14
C LYS A 13 -11.55 -6.71 2.05
N ALA A 14 -11.01 -5.61 1.55
CA ALA A 14 -11.79 -4.39 1.32
C ALA A 14 -12.87 -4.61 0.24
N GLU A 15 -14.01 -3.91 0.33
CA GLU A 15 -15.15 -4.11 -0.60
C GLU A 15 -14.82 -3.73 -2.06
N ASP A 16 -13.94 -2.76 -2.26
CA ASP A 16 -13.47 -2.30 -3.57
C ASP A 16 -12.23 -3.07 -4.07
N ALA A 17 -11.77 -4.07 -3.33
CA ALA A 17 -10.61 -4.88 -3.67
C ALA A 17 -10.97 -6.32 -4.04
N PHE A 18 -10.08 -6.95 -4.80
CA PHE A 18 -10.06 -8.38 -5.04
C PHE A 18 -8.74 -8.98 -4.54
N ARG A 19 -8.74 -10.26 -4.21
CA ARG A 19 -7.60 -10.96 -3.63
C ARG A 19 -6.94 -11.86 -4.66
N LEU A 20 -5.66 -11.62 -4.89
CA LEU A 20 -4.78 -12.45 -5.71
C LEU A 20 -3.94 -13.32 -4.80
N THR A 21 -3.90 -14.62 -5.08
CA THR A 21 -3.16 -15.59 -4.28
C THR A 21 -2.32 -16.51 -5.15
N ALA A 22 -1.07 -16.74 -4.76
CA ALA A 22 -0.23 -17.82 -5.28
C ALA A 22 -0.23 -19.00 -4.28
N TYR A 23 -0.37 -20.22 -4.78
CA TYR A 23 -0.34 -21.42 -3.93
C TYR A 23 0.17 -22.65 -4.68
N ASN A 24 1.37 -23.12 -4.33
CA ASN A 24 1.81 -24.47 -4.69
C ASN A 24 1.07 -25.47 -3.79
N ILE A 25 0.30 -26.39 -4.39
CA ILE A 25 -0.55 -27.32 -3.64
C ILE A 25 0.04 -28.71 -3.49
N GLU A 26 1.34 -28.86 -3.80
CA GLU A 26 2.11 -30.11 -3.69
C GLU A 26 1.44 -31.25 -4.46
N ASN A 27 1.60 -31.22 -5.79
CA ASN A 27 1.11 -32.20 -6.76
C ASN A 27 -0.37 -32.57 -6.62
N LEU A 28 -1.23 -31.88 -7.38
CA LEU A 28 -2.61 -32.31 -7.63
C LEU A 28 -2.64 -33.23 -8.84
N PHE A 29 -2.37 -34.51 -8.59
CA PHE A 29 -2.70 -35.61 -9.50
C PHE A 29 -4.10 -36.13 -9.22
N ASP A 30 -4.86 -36.41 -10.27
CA ASP A 30 -6.17 -37.04 -10.22
C ASP A 30 -6.05 -38.58 -10.17
N THR A 31 -7.14 -39.30 -10.44
CA THR A 31 -7.16 -40.78 -10.36
C THR A 31 -7.00 -41.46 -11.72
N HIS A 32 -6.70 -40.70 -12.75
CA HIS A 32 -6.54 -41.12 -14.14
C HIS A 32 -5.05 -41.11 -14.52
N ASP A 33 -4.50 -42.29 -14.75
CA ASP A 33 -3.13 -42.48 -15.25
C ASP A 33 -2.86 -41.71 -16.56
N ASP A 34 -1.77 -40.93 -16.62
CA ASP A 34 -1.23 -40.41 -17.87
C ASP A 34 -0.22 -41.42 -18.45
N PRO A 35 -0.60 -42.21 -19.47
CA PRO A 35 0.28 -43.23 -20.04
C PRO A 35 1.53 -42.65 -20.75
N SER A 36 1.62 -41.32 -20.90
CA SER A 36 2.80 -40.64 -21.40
C SER A 36 3.91 -40.53 -20.35
N LEU A 37 3.54 -40.57 -19.08
CA LEU A 37 4.44 -40.57 -17.93
C LEU A 37 4.81 -42.00 -17.58
N THR A 38 6.11 -42.29 -17.49
CA THR A 38 6.59 -43.66 -17.24
C THR A 38 7.85 -43.67 -16.37
N GLY A 39 8.09 -44.81 -15.73
CA GLY A 39 9.32 -45.04 -14.97
C GLY A 39 9.31 -44.27 -13.65
N ARG A 40 10.25 -43.33 -13.47
CA ARG A 40 10.37 -42.57 -12.21
C ARG A 40 9.35 -41.42 -12.06
N ASN A 41 8.63 -41.13 -13.14
CA ASN A 41 7.66 -40.05 -13.21
C ASN A 41 6.23 -40.59 -13.48
N ASP A 42 6.06 -41.92 -13.46
CA ASP A 42 4.76 -42.59 -13.58
C ASP A 42 3.82 -42.12 -12.46
N ASP A 43 2.59 -41.76 -12.79
CA ASP A 43 1.63 -41.12 -11.89
C ASP A 43 0.41 -42.00 -11.54
N ALA A 44 0.37 -43.25 -12.04
CA ALA A 44 -0.78 -44.15 -11.84
C ALA A 44 -1.20 -44.37 -10.38
N ASP A 45 -0.27 -44.24 -9.43
CA ASP A 45 -0.48 -44.39 -7.98
C ASP A 45 -0.19 -43.09 -7.18
N GLU A 46 -0.06 -41.94 -7.86
CA GLU A 46 0.33 -40.66 -7.25
C GLU A 46 -0.87 -39.72 -6.96
N ALA A 47 -2.10 -40.22 -7.14
CA ALA A 47 -3.33 -39.47 -6.89
C ALA A 47 -3.31 -38.76 -5.53
N LYS A 48 -3.61 -37.45 -5.52
CA LYS A 48 -3.49 -36.65 -4.29
C LYS A 48 -4.44 -37.20 -3.20
N PRO A 49 -3.94 -37.50 -1.99
CA PRO A 49 -4.77 -38.09 -0.94
C PRO A 49 -5.98 -37.23 -0.56
N GLN A 50 -7.11 -37.89 -0.26
CA GLN A 50 -8.37 -37.19 0.04
C GLN A 50 -8.26 -36.19 1.19
N HIS A 51 -7.48 -36.50 2.24
CA HIS A 51 -7.33 -35.57 3.38
C HIS A 51 -6.58 -34.30 2.98
N GLU A 52 -5.64 -34.38 2.04
CA GLU A 52 -4.94 -33.22 1.50
C GLU A 52 -5.83 -32.40 0.57
N LEU A 53 -6.63 -33.05 -0.27
CA LEU A 53 -7.66 -32.37 -1.09
C LEU A 53 -8.62 -31.55 -0.22
N VAL A 54 -9.07 -32.14 0.89
CA VAL A 54 -9.93 -31.43 1.85
C VAL A 54 -9.16 -30.30 2.56
N ALA A 55 -7.93 -30.53 3.00
CA ALA A 55 -7.14 -29.54 3.73
C ALA A 55 -6.74 -28.34 2.86
N THR A 56 -6.33 -28.58 1.61
CA THR A 56 -6.07 -27.54 0.61
C THR A 56 -7.35 -26.74 0.31
N ALA A 57 -8.50 -27.42 0.17
CA ALA A 57 -9.77 -26.74 -0.06
C ALA A 57 -10.19 -25.88 1.14
N MET A 58 -9.95 -26.34 2.37
CA MET A 58 -10.16 -25.56 3.58
C MET A 58 -9.26 -24.31 3.62
N ALA A 59 -7.99 -24.43 3.22
CA ALA A 59 -7.08 -23.29 3.13
C ALA A 59 -7.57 -22.27 2.10
N ILE A 60 -7.95 -22.72 0.90
CA ILE A 60 -8.49 -21.88 -0.18
C ILE A 60 -9.76 -21.15 0.28
N ARG A 61 -10.68 -21.86 0.94
CA ARG A 61 -11.91 -21.26 1.51
C ARG A 61 -11.61 -20.21 2.58
N ALA A 62 -10.61 -20.45 3.42
CA ALA A 62 -10.21 -19.50 4.46
C ALA A 62 -9.56 -18.23 3.87
N VAL A 63 -8.75 -18.38 2.82
CA VAL A 63 -8.14 -17.26 2.09
C VAL A 63 -9.19 -16.46 1.31
N ASN A 64 -10.16 -17.16 0.70
CA ASN A 64 -11.25 -16.62 -0.12
C ASN A 64 -10.74 -15.69 -1.24
N ALA A 65 -9.75 -16.16 -2.00
CA ALA A 65 -9.18 -15.44 -3.13
C ALA A 65 -10.21 -15.27 -4.25
N ASP A 66 -10.10 -14.19 -5.02
CA ASP A 66 -10.87 -14.05 -6.28
C ASP A 66 -10.09 -14.63 -7.46
N VAL A 67 -8.76 -14.68 -7.36
CA VAL A 67 -7.86 -15.29 -8.33
C VAL A 67 -6.84 -16.15 -7.58
N LEU A 68 -6.79 -17.44 -7.92
CA LEU A 68 -5.82 -18.42 -7.41
C LEU A 68 -4.86 -18.82 -8.54
N CYS A 69 -3.58 -18.63 -8.31
CA CYS A 69 -2.50 -19.02 -9.21
C CYS A 69 -1.76 -20.22 -8.61
N PHE A 70 -1.96 -21.39 -9.23
CA PHE A 70 -1.47 -22.66 -8.73
C PHE A 70 -0.14 -23.06 -9.34
N GLN A 71 0.60 -23.86 -8.59
CA GLN A 71 1.73 -24.65 -9.06
C GLN A 71 1.45 -26.11 -8.72
N GLU A 72 2.08 -27.01 -9.49
CA GLU A 72 1.97 -28.46 -9.33
C GLU A 72 0.56 -29.02 -9.58
N ILE A 73 -0.08 -28.53 -10.65
CA ILE A 73 -1.35 -29.07 -11.15
C ILE A 73 -1.08 -30.06 -12.25
N GLU A 74 -1.64 -31.27 -12.20
CA GLU A 74 -1.43 -32.24 -13.26
C GLU A 74 -1.93 -31.74 -14.61
N SER A 75 -3.21 -31.38 -14.68
CA SER A 75 -3.87 -30.99 -15.92
C SER A 75 -5.07 -30.05 -15.68
N GLU A 76 -5.60 -29.48 -16.77
CA GLU A 76 -6.85 -28.71 -16.70
C GLU A 76 -8.03 -29.56 -16.23
N ALA A 77 -8.07 -30.83 -16.60
CA ALA A 77 -9.14 -31.76 -16.20
C ALA A 77 -9.10 -32.02 -14.69
N ALA A 78 -7.93 -32.35 -14.15
CA ALA A 78 -7.71 -32.54 -12.72
C ALA A 78 -8.13 -31.29 -11.92
N LEU A 79 -7.78 -30.09 -12.42
CA LEU A 79 -8.15 -28.83 -11.77
C LEU A 79 -9.66 -28.56 -11.80
N ILE A 80 -10.33 -28.86 -12.92
CA ILE A 80 -11.79 -28.73 -13.05
C ILE A 80 -12.48 -29.69 -12.08
N GLU A 81 -12.04 -30.95 -12.02
CA GLU A 81 -12.61 -31.93 -11.09
C GLU A 81 -12.43 -31.49 -9.64
N TYR A 82 -11.22 -31.05 -9.27
CA TYR A 82 -10.96 -30.52 -7.94
C TYR A 82 -11.84 -29.32 -7.60
N ARG A 83 -11.96 -28.35 -8.52
CA ARG A 83 -12.83 -27.19 -8.36
C ARG A 83 -14.29 -27.63 -8.14
N ASP A 84 -14.80 -28.54 -8.95
CA ASP A 84 -16.21 -28.92 -8.91
C ASP A 84 -16.56 -29.69 -7.63
N ASN A 85 -15.66 -30.58 -7.21
CA ASN A 85 -15.83 -31.41 -6.01
C ASN A 85 -15.63 -30.64 -4.70
N TYR A 86 -14.69 -29.69 -4.66
CA TYR A 86 -14.24 -29.08 -3.41
C TYR A 86 -14.49 -27.57 -3.29
N LEU A 87 -14.69 -26.85 -4.40
CA LEU A 87 -14.71 -25.38 -4.44
C LEU A 87 -15.90 -24.80 -5.26
N SER A 88 -16.89 -25.61 -5.65
CA SER A 88 -17.94 -25.21 -6.61
C SER A 88 -18.80 -24.02 -6.17
N ASP A 89 -18.95 -23.80 -4.87
CA ASP A 89 -19.67 -22.65 -4.28
C ASP A 89 -18.84 -21.37 -4.20
N LEU A 90 -17.54 -21.40 -4.52
CA LEU A 90 -16.66 -20.23 -4.44
C LEU A 90 -16.67 -19.34 -5.69
N GLY A 91 -17.41 -19.72 -6.74
CA GLY A 91 -17.64 -18.88 -7.93
C GLY A 91 -16.45 -18.78 -8.88
N TYR A 92 -15.52 -19.74 -8.88
CA TYR A 92 -14.43 -19.80 -9.86
C TYR A 92 -14.97 -20.26 -11.23
N GLU A 93 -15.42 -19.31 -12.03
CA GLU A 93 -16.00 -19.58 -13.36
C GLU A 93 -14.93 -19.85 -14.43
N TYR A 94 -13.75 -19.26 -14.28
CA TYR A 94 -12.69 -19.33 -15.29
C TYR A 94 -11.53 -20.20 -14.82
N VAL A 95 -11.12 -21.13 -15.69
CA VAL A 95 -10.04 -22.09 -15.46
C VAL A 95 -9.08 -22.02 -16.63
N VAL A 96 -7.77 -22.03 -16.34
CA VAL A 96 -6.73 -22.22 -17.35
C VAL A 96 -5.64 -23.10 -16.75
N SER A 97 -5.32 -24.21 -17.43
CA SER A 97 -4.08 -24.96 -17.26
C SER A 97 -3.55 -25.32 -18.65
N ILE A 98 -2.25 -25.13 -18.88
CA ILE A 98 -1.62 -25.42 -20.18
C ILE A 98 -0.40 -26.29 -19.95
N ASP A 99 -0.36 -27.43 -20.63
CA ASP A 99 0.78 -28.34 -20.67
C ASP A 99 2.08 -27.60 -20.97
N ALA A 100 2.95 -27.58 -19.96
CA ALA A 100 4.25 -26.93 -19.99
C ALA A 100 5.38 -27.83 -20.54
N GLY A 101 5.07 -29.08 -20.91
CA GLY A 101 6.01 -30.09 -21.37
C GLY A 101 6.96 -30.58 -20.27
N ASN A 102 6.52 -30.50 -19.01
CA ASN A 102 7.30 -30.92 -17.85
C ASN A 102 7.21 -32.44 -17.71
N ASP A 103 8.35 -33.11 -17.51
CA ASP A 103 8.41 -34.57 -17.44
C ASP A 103 7.78 -35.15 -16.17
N ARG A 104 7.51 -34.32 -15.16
CA ARG A 104 6.74 -34.70 -13.97
C ARG A 104 5.23 -34.65 -14.20
N GLY A 105 4.74 -34.23 -15.38
CA GLY A 105 3.31 -34.12 -15.62
C GLY A 105 2.63 -33.03 -14.79
N ILE A 106 3.34 -31.96 -14.44
CA ILE A 106 2.77 -30.87 -13.63
C ILE A 106 3.01 -29.49 -14.25
N GLU A 107 1.98 -28.67 -14.13
CA GLU A 107 1.76 -27.38 -14.77
C GLU A 107 1.55 -26.26 -13.73
N ASN A 108 1.53 -25.03 -14.25
CA ASN A 108 0.98 -23.88 -13.54
C ASN A 108 -0.43 -23.65 -14.05
N ALA A 109 -1.34 -23.22 -13.16
CA ALA A 109 -2.74 -23.02 -13.52
C ALA A 109 -3.36 -21.81 -12.82
N VAL A 110 -4.53 -21.39 -13.28
CA VAL A 110 -5.29 -20.28 -12.70
C VAL A 110 -6.76 -20.66 -12.56
N LEU A 111 -7.32 -20.45 -11.37
CA LEU A 111 -8.77 -20.34 -11.13
C LEU A 111 -9.11 -18.88 -10.86
N SER A 112 -10.17 -18.37 -11.49
CA SER A 112 -10.55 -16.96 -11.39
C SER A 112 -12.06 -16.75 -11.37
N ARG A 113 -12.49 -15.75 -10.60
CA ARG A 113 -13.85 -15.17 -10.66
C ARG A 113 -14.00 -14.13 -11.78
N TYR A 114 -12.89 -13.73 -12.39
CA TYR A 114 -12.82 -12.77 -13.50
C TYR A 114 -12.41 -13.46 -14.79
N PRO A 115 -12.88 -12.97 -15.97
CA PRO A 115 -12.50 -13.54 -17.25
C PRO A 115 -10.98 -13.63 -17.43
N ILE A 116 -10.54 -14.79 -17.92
CA ILE A 116 -9.15 -15.05 -18.28
C ILE A 116 -9.03 -15.00 -19.81
N THR A 117 -8.08 -14.23 -20.32
CA THR A 117 -7.77 -14.11 -21.75
C THR A 117 -6.27 -14.24 -22.01
N ASN A 118 -5.89 -14.35 -23.29
CA ASN A 118 -4.49 -14.37 -23.74
C ASN A 118 -3.57 -15.40 -23.04
N ALA A 119 -4.13 -16.54 -22.61
CA ALA A 119 -3.37 -17.60 -21.98
C ALA A 119 -2.26 -18.13 -22.90
N LYS A 120 -1.03 -18.15 -22.40
CA LYS A 120 0.17 -18.58 -23.15
C LYS A 120 1.14 -19.35 -22.27
N ASN A 121 1.77 -20.34 -22.89
CA ASN A 121 2.90 -21.09 -22.36
C ASN A 121 4.00 -21.17 -23.45
N TRP A 122 5.24 -21.48 -23.06
CA TRP A 122 6.36 -21.67 -23.97
C TRP A 122 7.13 -22.97 -23.64
N PRO A 123 6.54 -24.15 -23.87
CA PRO A 123 7.18 -25.42 -23.57
C PRO A 123 8.50 -25.53 -24.32
N LYS A 124 9.56 -25.97 -23.63
CA LYS A 124 10.89 -26.24 -24.23
C LYS A 124 11.49 -25.06 -25.00
N LYS A 125 11.07 -23.81 -24.74
CA LYS A 125 11.69 -22.65 -25.39
C LYS A 125 13.16 -22.56 -24.98
N PRO A 126 14.09 -22.40 -25.95
CA PRO A 126 15.50 -22.17 -25.65
C PRO A 126 15.73 -20.90 -24.83
N LEU A 127 16.62 -21.01 -23.85
CA LEU A 127 17.07 -19.95 -22.93
C LEU A 127 18.51 -19.50 -23.18
N GLY A 128 19.18 -20.17 -24.13
CA GLY A 128 20.58 -19.92 -24.46
C GLY A 128 21.55 -20.63 -23.52
N GLY A 129 22.77 -20.83 -24.01
CA GLY A 129 23.78 -21.63 -23.31
C GLY A 129 23.48 -23.13 -23.34
N VAL A 130 24.31 -23.88 -22.63
CA VAL A 130 24.21 -25.34 -22.50
C VAL A 130 24.35 -25.75 -21.04
N HIS A 131 23.77 -26.89 -20.70
CA HIS A 131 23.89 -27.48 -19.38
C HIS A 131 25.36 -27.78 -19.04
N PRO A 132 25.85 -27.44 -17.83
CA PRO A 132 27.22 -27.70 -17.42
C PRO A 132 27.46 -29.18 -17.24
N GLU A 133 28.72 -29.63 -17.32
CA GLU A 133 29.14 -31.02 -17.15
C GLU A 133 28.66 -31.69 -15.84
N LYS A 134 28.47 -30.90 -14.78
CA LYS A 134 28.19 -31.39 -13.43
C LYS A 134 27.07 -30.64 -12.71
N TYR A 135 26.32 -31.39 -11.91
CA TYR A 135 25.48 -30.88 -10.82
C TYR A 135 26.30 -30.87 -9.53
N GLY A 136 26.95 -29.75 -9.24
CA GLY A 136 27.93 -29.69 -8.15
C GLY A 136 29.07 -30.69 -8.40
N THR A 137 29.12 -31.77 -7.63
CA THR A 137 30.13 -32.84 -7.80
C THR A 137 29.65 -34.02 -8.65
N GLN A 138 28.35 -34.12 -8.93
CA GLN A 138 27.75 -35.24 -9.65
C GLN A 138 27.67 -34.98 -11.16
N LYS A 139 27.55 -36.04 -11.96
CA LYS A 139 27.33 -35.92 -13.40
C LYS A 139 26.01 -35.19 -13.68
N ASN A 140 26.04 -34.20 -14.56
CA ASN A 140 24.82 -33.64 -15.12
C ASN A 140 24.34 -34.53 -16.28
N TRP A 141 23.14 -35.05 -16.18
CA TRP A 141 22.56 -35.94 -17.18
C TRP A 141 22.12 -35.20 -18.45
N TYR A 142 22.01 -33.87 -18.40
CA TYR A 142 21.80 -33.00 -19.56
C TYR A 142 23.08 -32.35 -20.08
N ALA A 143 24.27 -32.71 -19.55
CA ALA A 143 25.53 -32.04 -19.89
C ALA A 143 25.70 -31.82 -21.40
N GLY A 144 25.95 -30.57 -21.81
CA GLY A 144 26.14 -30.18 -23.21
C GLY A 144 24.86 -29.96 -24.02
N GLU A 145 23.69 -30.33 -23.50
CA GLU A 145 22.40 -30.04 -24.14
C GLU A 145 22.04 -28.54 -24.01
N PRO A 146 21.25 -27.97 -24.93
CA PRO A 146 20.75 -26.61 -24.80
C PRO A 146 19.91 -26.40 -23.54
N ILE A 147 20.08 -25.27 -22.87
CA ILE A 147 19.18 -24.91 -21.77
C ILE A 147 17.86 -24.42 -22.35
N GLU A 148 16.77 -25.05 -21.93
CA GLU A 148 15.40 -24.71 -22.28
C GLU A 148 14.59 -24.46 -21.00
N PHE A 149 13.41 -23.85 -21.12
CA PHE A 149 12.46 -23.82 -20.01
C PHE A 149 12.17 -25.25 -19.56
N ARG A 150 12.48 -25.55 -18.29
CA ARG A 150 12.02 -26.80 -17.69
C ARG A 150 10.60 -26.66 -17.19
N ARG A 151 10.32 -25.49 -16.63
CA ARG A 151 9.01 -25.12 -16.11
C ARG A 151 8.71 -23.73 -16.67
N SER A 152 8.04 -23.73 -17.82
CA SER A 152 7.68 -22.49 -18.50
C SER A 152 6.63 -21.72 -17.70
N PRO A 153 6.69 -20.39 -17.65
CA PRO A 153 5.64 -19.60 -17.00
C PRO A 153 4.31 -19.73 -17.74
N LEU A 154 3.22 -19.77 -16.98
CA LEU A 154 1.89 -19.54 -17.53
C LEU A 154 1.62 -18.03 -17.51
N MET A 155 1.45 -17.43 -18.69
CA MET A 155 1.01 -16.04 -18.82
C MET A 155 -0.49 -16.00 -19.07
N VAL A 156 -1.22 -15.17 -18.33
CA VAL A 156 -2.65 -14.88 -18.57
C VAL A 156 -2.92 -13.39 -18.41
N ASP A 157 -3.96 -12.89 -19.07
CA ASP A 157 -4.54 -11.59 -18.79
C ASP A 157 -5.88 -11.79 -18.06
N LEU A 158 -6.08 -11.07 -16.96
CA LEU A 158 -7.36 -11.01 -16.25
C LEU A 158 -8.12 -9.74 -16.64
N GLU A 159 -9.39 -9.86 -16.99
CA GLU A 159 -10.27 -8.71 -17.22
C GLU A 159 -10.95 -8.30 -15.90
N ILE A 160 -10.37 -7.29 -15.24
CA ILE A 160 -10.85 -6.82 -13.94
C ILE A 160 -11.89 -5.72 -14.15
N PRO A 161 -13.12 -5.89 -13.65
CA PRO A 161 -14.13 -4.84 -13.72
C PRO A 161 -13.74 -3.66 -12.81
N SER A 162 -13.91 -2.45 -13.32
CA SER A 162 -13.71 -1.22 -12.54
C SER A 162 -14.78 -1.10 -11.45
N ALA A 163 -14.40 -0.53 -10.30
CA ALA A 163 -15.24 -0.41 -9.11
C ALA A 163 -16.45 0.53 -9.32
N ASP A 164 -16.32 1.47 -10.25
CA ASP A 164 -17.35 2.45 -10.62
C ASP A 164 -18.30 1.97 -11.73
N GLY A 165 -18.08 0.76 -12.25
CA GLY A 165 -18.87 0.19 -13.34
C GLY A 165 -18.48 0.70 -14.74
N SER A 166 -17.34 1.38 -14.87
CA SER A 166 -16.73 1.70 -16.17
C SER A 166 -16.08 0.46 -16.82
N ASP A 167 -15.34 0.67 -17.91
CA ASP A 167 -14.68 -0.40 -18.67
C ASP A 167 -13.74 -1.22 -17.79
N SER A 168 -13.61 -2.51 -18.11
CA SER A 168 -12.65 -3.40 -17.45
C SER A 168 -11.22 -3.04 -17.84
N TRP A 169 -10.28 -3.25 -16.92
CA TRP A 169 -8.86 -3.11 -17.18
C TRP A 169 -8.19 -4.49 -17.12
N ALA A 170 -7.05 -4.65 -17.79
CA ALA A 170 -6.36 -5.94 -17.83
C ALA A 170 -5.11 -5.99 -16.96
N LEU A 171 -5.05 -6.99 -16.10
CA LEU A 171 -3.90 -7.37 -15.27
C LEU A 171 -3.22 -8.58 -15.88
N THR A 172 -1.95 -8.45 -16.29
CA THR A 172 -1.19 -9.61 -16.80
C THR A 172 -0.50 -10.32 -15.64
N LEU A 173 -0.70 -11.64 -15.56
CA LEU A 173 -0.03 -12.50 -14.60
C LEU A 173 1.00 -13.39 -15.31
N PHE A 174 2.16 -13.56 -14.69
CA PHE A 174 3.13 -14.62 -15.00
C PHE A 174 3.20 -15.56 -13.80
N VAL A 175 2.54 -16.72 -13.90
CA VAL A 175 2.56 -17.75 -12.87
C VAL A 175 3.81 -18.62 -13.05
N MET A 176 4.63 -18.68 -12.01
CA MET A 176 5.96 -19.26 -12.00
C MET A 176 6.02 -20.52 -11.15
N HIS A 177 6.81 -21.49 -11.61
CA HIS A 177 7.33 -22.55 -10.78
C HIS A 177 8.77 -22.81 -11.21
N HIS A 178 9.73 -22.04 -10.68
CA HIS A 178 11.12 -22.14 -11.13
C HIS A 178 11.74 -23.51 -10.82
N LYS A 179 12.83 -23.82 -11.52
CA LYS A 179 13.56 -25.08 -11.32
C LYS A 179 13.98 -25.29 -9.85
N SER A 180 13.49 -26.36 -9.24
CA SER A 180 13.88 -26.77 -7.89
C SER A 180 15.27 -27.43 -7.83
N GLY A 181 15.81 -27.57 -6.62
CA GLY A 181 17.03 -28.33 -6.34
C GLY A 181 18.30 -27.48 -6.22
N ARG A 182 19.15 -27.85 -5.24
CA ARG A 182 20.32 -27.09 -4.79
C ARG A 182 21.33 -26.74 -5.88
N PHE A 183 21.53 -27.61 -6.89
CA PHE A 183 22.54 -27.42 -7.93
C PHE A 183 21.99 -26.83 -9.23
N ASN A 184 20.73 -26.40 -9.24
CA ASN A 184 20.06 -25.89 -10.44
C ASN A 184 20.01 -24.35 -10.49
N THR A 185 20.82 -23.64 -9.71
CA THR A 185 20.85 -22.17 -9.70
C THR A 185 21.08 -21.59 -11.09
N TYR A 186 22.02 -22.13 -11.87
CA TYR A 186 22.28 -21.67 -13.24
C TYR A 186 21.03 -21.80 -14.15
N TRP A 187 20.25 -22.87 -13.96
CA TRP A 187 19.05 -23.13 -14.75
C TRP A 187 17.94 -22.18 -14.34
N ARG A 188 17.74 -21.97 -13.02
CA ARG A 188 16.82 -20.94 -12.51
C ARG A 188 17.15 -19.54 -13.02
N GLU A 189 18.43 -19.16 -13.04
CA GLU A 189 18.85 -17.87 -13.59
C GLU A 189 18.53 -17.74 -15.09
N ALA A 190 18.70 -18.82 -15.86
CA ALA A 190 18.32 -18.84 -17.27
C ALA A 190 16.79 -18.74 -17.46
N GLU A 191 16.01 -19.45 -16.63
CA GLU A 191 14.54 -19.37 -16.65
C GLU A 191 14.06 -17.97 -16.26
N ALA A 192 14.67 -17.35 -15.25
CA ALA A 192 14.35 -15.99 -14.83
C ALA A 192 14.62 -14.98 -15.96
N THR A 193 15.79 -15.09 -16.59
CA THR A 193 16.17 -14.27 -17.74
C THR A 193 15.19 -14.43 -18.90
N GLY A 194 14.87 -15.67 -19.28
CA GLY A 194 13.92 -15.95 -20.36
C GLY A 194 12.51 -15.46 -20.05
N THR A 195 12.09 -15.50 -18.78
CA THR A 195 10.78 -14.96 -18.38
C THR A 195 10.78 -13.45 -18.46
N LEU A 196 11.86 -12.78 -18.04
CA LEU A 196 12.01 -11.33 -18.18
C LEU A 196 11.98 -10.89 -19.66
N GLU A 197 12.52 -11.68 -20.59
CA GLU A 197 12.36 -11.42 -22.03
C GLU A 197 10.89 -11.44 -22.47
N LEU A 198 10.08 -12.34 -21.92
CA LEU A 198 8.65 -12.44 -22.23
C LEU A 198 7.88 -11.26 -21.62
N ILE A 199 8.16 -10.91 -20.37
CA ILE A 199 7.62 -9.74 -19.69
C ILE A 199 7.94 -8.48 -20.50
N ASN A 200 9.18 -8.30 -20.95
CA ASN A 200 9.59 -7.14 -21.75
C ASN A 200 8.84 -7.02 -23.08
N LYS A 201 8.41 -8.14 -23.68
CA LYS A 201 7.53 -8.09 -24.87
C LYS A 201 6.16 -7.51 -24.52
N VAL A 202 5.59 -7.89 -23.38
CA VAL A 202 4.33 -7.33 -22.88
C VAL A 202 4.49 -5.85 -22.56
N THR A 203 5.50 -5.47 -21.77
CA THR A 203 5.79 -4.08 -21.41
C THR A 203 6.01 -3.21 -22.65
N LYS A 204 6.70 -3.71 -23.68
CA LYS A 204 6.89 -2.96 -24.92
C LYS A 204 5.60 -2.77 -25.72
N ALA A 205 4.72 -3.77 -25.72
CA ALA A 205 3.43 -3.69 -26.40
C ALA A 205 2.41 -2.83 -25.63
N HIS A 206 2.49 -2.85 -24.30
CA HIS A 206 1.59 -2.18 -23.37
C HIS A 206 2.38 -1.54 -22.22
N PRO A 207 2.94 -0.33 -22.40
CA PRO A 207 3.80 0.32 -21.41
C PRO A 207 3.13 0.56 -20.04
N ASP A 208 1.81 0.75 -20.02
CA ASP A 208 1.04 1.02 -18.80
C ASP A 208 0.38 -0.25 -18.23
N ARG A 209 0.73 -1.45 -18.76
CA ARG A 209 0.16 -2.71 -18.28
C ARG A 209 0.60 -2.97 -16.85
N ALA A 210 -0.37 -3.19 -15.96
CA ALA A 210 -0.13 -3.82 -14.67
C ALA A 210 0.31 -5.27 -14.88
N ILE A 211 1.50 -5.62 -14.37
CA ILE A 211 2.08 -6.96 -14.50
C ILE A 211 2.47 -7.46 -13.10
N VAL A 212 2.05 -8.69 -12.80
CA VAL A 212 2.46 -9.41 -11.59
C VAL A 212 3.14 -10.73 -11.97
N VAL A 213 4.30 -10.99 -11.38
CA VAL A 213 5.04 -12.25 -11.49
C VAL A 213 4.92 -12.96 -10.14
N LEU A 214 4.32 -14.14 -10.11
CA LEU A 214 3.99 -14.80 -8.85
C LEU A 214 4.06 -16.32 -8.92
N GLY A 215 4.21 -16.98 -7.77
CA GLY A 215 4.28 -18.43 -7.67
C GLY A 215 5.50 -18.90 -6.87
N ASP A 216 5.92 -20.15 -7.06
CA ASP A 216 7.08 -20.74 -6.41
C ASP A 216 8.38 -20.45 -7.20
N PHE A 217 9.20 -19.56 -6.67
CA PHE A 217 10.48 -19.20 -7.29
C PHE A 217 11.60 -20.19 -6.95
N ASN A 218 11.36 -21.13 -6.02
CA ASN A 218 12.35 -22.05 -5.48
C ASN A 218 13.62 -21.36 -4.91
N ALA A 219 13.57 -20.04 -4.76
CA ALA A 219 14.68 -19.13 -4.53
C ALA A 219 14.21 -17.96 -3.65
N GLU A 220 15.10 -17.44 -2.82
CA GLU A 220 14.81 -16.31 -1.95
C GLU A 220 15.05 -14.98 -2.66
N VAL A 221 14.54 -13.88 -2.10
CA VAL A 221 14.69 -12.54 -2.67
C VAL A 221 16.16 -12.12 -2.86
N THR A 222 17.11 -12.74 -2.16
CA THR A 222 18.55 -12.48 -2.28
C THR A 222 19.23 -13.28 -3.41
N ASP A 223 18.57 -14.30 -3.95
CA ASP A 223 19.12 -15.12 -5.03
C ASP A 223 19.08 -14.35 -6.36
N LYS A 224 20.12 -14.56 -7.19
CA LYS A 224 20.28 -13.85 -8.47
C LYS A 224 19.12 -14.05 -9.44
N SER A 225 18.48 -15.23 -9.41
CA SER A 225 17.28 -15.48 -10.22
C SER A 225 16.12 -14.56 -9.84
N VAL A 226 15.92 -14.26 -8.55
CA VAL A 226 14.87 -13.30 -8.12
C VAL A 226 15.32 -11.86 -8.35
N GLN A 227 16.60 -11.54 -8.09
CA GLN A 227 17.17 -10.22 -8.36
C GLN A 227 17.02 -9.80 -9.83
N THR A 228 16.99 -10.76 -10.77
CA THR A 228 16.71 -10.48 -12.20
C THR A 228 15.41 -9.69 -12.41
N TYR A 229 14.36 -9.98 -11.62
CA TYR A 229 13.09 -9.25 -11.69
C TYR A 229 13.14 -7.94 -10.89
N LEU A 230 13.77 -7.96 -9.71
CA LEU A 230 13.87 -6.78 -8.85
C LEU A 230 14.71 -5.66 -9.50
N ASP A 231 15.82 -6.02 -10.12
CA ASP A 231 16.68 -5.12 -10.90
C ASP A 231 15.95 -4.55 -12.13
N ALA A 232 14.95 -5.28 -12.65
CA ALA A 232 14.07 -4.82 -13.72
C ALA A 232 12.93 -3.90 -13.24
N GLY A 233 12.88 -3.57 -11.94
CA GLY A 233 11.91 -2.65 -11.36
C GLY A 233 10.64 -3.29 -10.83
N PHE A 234 10.61 -4.61 -10.67
CA PHE A 234 9.54 -5.27 -9.91
C PHE A 234 9.80 -5.11 -8.40
N VAL A 235 8.73 -4.99 -7.64
CA VAL A 235 8.77 -4.87 -6.18
C VAL A 235 8.07 -6.06 -5.56
N ASP A 236 8.73 -6.62 -4.55
CA ASP A 236 8.18 -7.65 -3.68
C ASP A 236 7.12 -7.05 -2.73
N ILE A 237 5.93 -7.66 -2.66
CA ILE A 237 4.84 -7.21 -1.77
C ILE A 237 5.21 -7.21 -0.29
N PHE A 238 6.25 -7.95 0.11
CA PHE A 238 6.75 -7.99 1.48
C PHE A 238 8.05 -7.20 1.69
N ALA A 239 8.48 -6.36 0.74
CA ALA A 239 9.76 -5.65 0.81
C ALA A 239 9.98 -4.87 2.14
N ASP A 240 8.91 -4.30 2.69
CA ASP A 240 8.95 -3.50 3.93
C ASP A 240 8.63 -4.31 5.21
N ARG A 241 8.33 -5.62 5.08
CA ARG A 241 7.98 -6.47 6.23
C ARG A 241 9.23 -6.95 6.96
N LYS A 242 9.20 -6.84 8.29
CA LYS A 242 10.32 -7.23 9.19
C LYS A 242 10.10 -8.56 9.92
N SER A 243 8.85 -8.99 10.06
CA SER A 243 8.49 -10.22 10.76
C SER A 243 8.83 -11.43 9.89
N LYS A 244 9.85 -12.20 10.30
CA LYS A 244 10.31 -13.35 9.49
C LYS A 244 9.31 -14.50 9.46
N SER A 245 8.65 -14.82 10.57
CA SER A 245 7.75 -15.99 10.68
C SER A 245 6.41 -15.82 9.95
N GLU A 246 5.92 -14.58 9.86
CA GLU A 246 4.63 -14.28 9.21
C GLU A 246 4.71 -14.30 7.68
N ILE A 247 5.92 -14.23 7.12
CA ILE A 247 6.17 -14.20 5.67
C ILE A 247 6.89 -15.44 5.14
N ILE A 248 7.11 -16.45 5.98
CA ILE A 248 7.61 -17.76 5.52
C ILE A 248 6.51 -18.45 4.74
N THR A 249 6.86 -18.99 3.56
CA THR A 249 5.90 -19.53 2.60
C THR A 249 6.03 -21.04 2.41
N HIS A 250 7.05 -21.66 3.01
CA HIS A 250 7.32 -23.08 2.91
C HIS A 250 7.69 -23.64 4.29
N GLU A 251 7.24 -24.86 4.62
CA GLU A 251 7.44 -25.48 5.94
C GLU A 251 8.91 -25.65 6.34
N SER A 252 9.84 -25.64 5.37
CA SER A 252 11.28 -25.64 5.65
C SER A 252 11.79 -24.32 6.27
N GLY A 253 10.93 -23.35 6.57
CA GLY A 253 11.33 -22.04 7.08
C GLY A 253 11.84 -21.08 5.99
N ARG A 254 11.62 -21.40 4.71
CA ARG A 254 12.07 -20.57 3.57
C ARG A 254 10.92 -19.75 3.02
N ARG A 255 11.28 -18.60 2.44
CA ARG A 255 10.37 -17.71 1.72
C ARG A 255 10.72 -17.77 0.24
N ILE A 256 10.02 -18.64 -0.49
CA ILE A 256 10.29 -18.95 -1.90
C ILE A 256 9.07 -18.74 -2.80
N ASP A 257 7.89 -18.55 -2.22
CA ASP A 257 6.68 -18.19 -2.94
C ASP A 257 6.53 -16.67 -2.88
N LEU A 258 6.60 -16.02 -4.03
CA LEU A 258 6.68 -14.57 -4.11
C LEU A 258 5.55 -14.02 -4.97
N ILE A 259 5.18 -12.77 -4.71
CA ILE A 259 4.36 -11.95 -5.59
C ILE A 259 5.18 -10.69 -5.85
N LEU A 260 5.59 -10.50 -7.10
CA LEU A 260 6.39 -9.38 -7.56
C LEU A 260 5.54 -8.53 -8.50
N ALA A 261 5.42 -7.23 -8.24
CA ALA A 261 4.57 -6.33 -9.02
C ALA A 261 5.41 -5.23 -9.69
N ASN A 262 5.09 -4.92 -10.95
CA ASN A 262 5.65 -3.72 -11.59
C ASN A 262 4.98 -2.45 -11.05
N LYS A 263 5.51 -1.28 -11.41
CA LYS A 263 4.99 0.02 -10.97
C LYS A 263 3.47 0.17 -11.20
N ALA A 264 2.98 -0.17 -12.39
CA ALA A 264 1.55 -0.05 -12.72
C ALA A 264 0.68 -0.96 -11.84
N ALA A 265 1.11 -2.20 -11.55
CA ALA A 265 0.39 -3.07 -10.64
C ALA A 265 0.39 -2.54 -9.19
N LEU A 266 1.50 -1.96 -8.73
CA LEU A 266 1.60 -1.38 -7.39
C LEU A 266 0.66 -0.19 -7.16
N GLU A 267 0.30 0.56 -8.20
CA GLU A 267 -0.66 1.68 -8.10
C GLU A 267 -2.07 1.19 -7.68
N HIS A 268 -2.38 -0.09 -7.90
CA HIS A 268 -3.64 -0.72 -7.49
C HIS A 268 -3.50 -1.61 -6.26
N MET A 269 -2.28 -2.02 -5.90
CA MET A 269 -2.05 -3.03 -4.88
C MET A 269 -1.98 -2.44 -3.47
N ASP A 270 -2.71 -3.03 -2.53
CA ASP A 270 -2.58 -2.72 -1.12
C ASP A 270 -1.56 -3.68 -0.49
N THR A 271 -0.27 -3.32 -0.50
CA THR A 271 0.77 -4.18 0.08
C THR A 271 0.66 -4.36 1.59
N ASP A 272 -0.06 -3.48 2.29
CA ASP A 272 -0.36 -3.65 3.71
C ASP A 272 -1.38 -4.76 3.97
N SER A 273 -2.18 -5.12 2.96
CA SER A 273 -3.07 -6.28 3.02
C SER A 273 -2.35 -7.62 2.84
N ALA A 274 -1.08 -7.63 2.40
CA ALA A 274 -0.35 -8.84 2.06
C ALA A 274 -0.17 -9.77 3.27
N PHE A 275 -0.38 -11.08 3.07
CA PHE A 275 -0.25 -12.10 4.11
C PHE A 275 0.11 -13.47 3.54
N VAL A 276 0.68 -14.31 4.39
CA VAL A 276 0.80 -15.76 4.17
C VAL A 276 -0.18 -16.48 5.08
N TYR A 277 -1.04 -17.33 4.53
CA TYR A 277 -2.00 -18.09 5.34
C TYR A 277 -1.36 -19.40 5.82
N GLY A 278 -1.21 -19.56 7.14
CA GLY A 278 -0.60 -20.76 7.67
C GLY A 278 -1.53 -21.97 7.59
N THR A 279 -1.04 -23.10 7.09
CA THR A 279 -1.69 -24.41 7.16
C THR A 279 -0.98 -25.30 8.21
N ALA A 280 -1.41 -26.54 8.38
CA ALA A 280 -0.71 -27.47 9.25
C ALA A 280 0.64 -27.86 8.62
N ALA A 281 1.70 -27.92 9.42
CA ALA A 281 3.05 -28.24 8.97
C ALA A 281 3.60 -29.46 9.71
N ARG A 282 4.54 -30.17 9.08
CA ARG A 282 5.30 -31.22 9.78
C ARG A 282 6.04 -30.61 10.98
N PRO A 283 6.20 -31.32 12.13
CA PRO A 283 6.93 -30.78 13.27
C PRO A 283 8.36 -30.33 12.90
N GLU A 284 8.85 -29.26 13.50
CA GLU A 284 10.18 -28.72 13.21
C GLU A 284 11.26 -29.80 13.33
N GLY A 285 12.15 -29.88 12.34
CA GLY A 285 13.21 -30.89 12.28
C GLY A 285 12.77 -32.27 11.76
N THR A 286 11.50 -32.46 11.44
CA THR A 286 11.02 -33.68 10.78
C THR A 286 11.56 -33.73 9.35
N ASN A 287 12.17 -34.85 8.97
CA ASN A 287 12.49 -35.12 7.58
C ASN A 287 11.21 -35.55 6.87
N TRP A 288 10.86 -34.90 5.77
CA TRP A 288 9.64 -35.21 5.00
C TRP A 288 9.58 -36.68 4.54
N ARG A 289 10.72 -37.35 4.40
CA ARG A 289 10.78 -38.79 4.08
C ARG A 289 10.34 -39.71 5.22
N ASP A 290 10.38 -39.22 6.46
CA ASP A 290 10.00 -39.99 7.65
C ASP A 290 8.52 -39.77 8.01
N LEU A 291 7.92 -38.68 7.51
CA LEU A 291 6.50 -38.36 7.64
C LEU A 291 6.03 -37.67 6.36
N GLU A 292 5.61 -38.47 5.38
CA GLU A 292 5.21 -37.97 4.06
C GLU A 292 3.90 -37.18 4.15
N THR A 293 2.91 -37.62 4.94
CA THR A 293 1.65 -36.89 5.11
C THR A 293 0.97 -37.20 6.46
N PHE A 294 -0.06 -36.43 6.83
CA PHE A 294 -0.86 -36.62 8.05
C PHE A 294 -2.23 -35.91 7.96
N ASP A 295 -3.17 -36.27 8.85
CA ASP A 295 -4.50 -35.64 8.89
C ASP A 295 -4.43 -34.11 9.06
N GLY A 296 -4.98 -33.40 8.07
CA GLY A 296 -4.99 -31.93 8.02
C GLY A 296 -3.75 -31.30 7.40
N TYR A 297 -2.77 -32.09 6.96
CA TYR A 297 -1.71 -31.65 6.04
C TYR A 297 -2.34 -31.25 4.70
N ALA A 298 -1.93 -30.09 4.17
CA ALA A 298 -2.47 -29.55 2.91
C ALA A 298 -1.41 -29.57 1.81
N ALA A 299 -0.31 -28.89 2.06
CA ALA A 299 0.88 -28.82 1.23
C ALA A 299 2.06 -28.34 2.10
N ASP A 300 3.28 -28.56 1.66
CA ASP A 300 4.51 -28.02 2.25
C ASP A 300 4.66 -26.50 2.02
N HIS A 301 3.92 -25.96 1.06
CA HIS A 301 3.79 -24.52 0.81
C HIS A 301 2.55 -23.91 1.47
N TYR A 302 2.59 -22.60 1.71
CA TYR A 302 1.51 -21.80 2.28
C TYR A 302 0.97 -20.80 1.25
N PRO A 303 -0.37 -20.57 1.18
CA PRO A 303 -0.93 -19.56 0.29
C PRO A 303 -0.38 -18.16 0.58
N VAL A 304 0.14 -17.49 -0.44
CA VAL A 304 0.63 -16.10 -0.37
C VAL A 304 -0.36 -15.20 -1.07
N SER A 305 -0.84 -14.16 -0.40
CA SER A 305 -1.96 -13.35 -0.88
C SER A 305 -1.72 -11.85 -0.73
N VAL A 306 -2.34 -11.08 -1.62
CA VAL A 306 -2.41 -9.62 -1.56
C VAL A 306 -3.73 -9.13 -2.17
N ASP A 307 -4.28 -8.04 -1.62
CA ASP A 307 -5.47 -7.40 -2.16
C ASP A 307 -5.09 -6.30 -3.16
N ILE A 308 -5.85 -6.23 -4.25
CA ILE A 308 -5.68 -5.28 -5.35
C ILE A 308 -7.01 -4.53 -5.53
N ARG A 309 -6.95 -3.21 -5.50
CA ARG A 309 -8.11 -2.34 -5.70
C ARG A 309 -8.56 -2.40 -7.15
N ARG A 310 -9.88 -2.48 -7.35
CA ARG A 310 -10.48 -2.24 -8.66
C ARG A 310 -10.35 -0.76 -8.99
N MET A 311 -10.01 -0.42 -10.23
CA MET A 311 -9.92 0.98 -10.66
C MET A 311 -11.22 1.73 -10.35
N SER A 312 -11.12 2.92 -9.77
CA SER A 312 -12.24 3.84 -9.61
C SER A 312 -11.86 5.19 -10.19
N ASP A 313 -12.61 5.69 -11.17
CA ASP A 313 -12.53 7.11 -11.49
C ASP A 313 -12.99 7.95 -10.30
N ILE A 314 -12.49 9.19 -10.24
CA ILE A 314 -12.97 10.18 -9.27
C ILE A 314 -14.48 10.28 -9.41
N LYS A 315 -15.21 9.87 -8.37
CA LYS A 315 -16.67 9.84 -8.40
C LYS A 315 -17.19 11.26 -8.70
N PRO A 316 -18.29 11.42 -9.46
CA PRO A 316 -18.82 12.75 -9.79
C PRO A 316 -19.01 13.69 -8.59
N TRP A 317 -19.35 13.15 -7.40
CA TRP A 317 -19.45 13.94 -6.17
C TRP A 317 -18.09 14.45 -5.66
N GLN A 318 -17.00 13.71 -5.84
CA GLN A 318 -15.65 14.15 -5.50
C GLN A 318 -15.21 15.28 -6.44
N ILE A 319 -15.57 15.22 -7.73
CA ILE A 319 -15.36 16.33 -8.68
C ILE A 319 -16.15 17.57 -8.22
N ILE A 320 -17.42 17.41 -7.85
CA ILE A 320 -18.25 18.50 -7.32
C ILE A 320 -17.61 19.12 -6.06
N LEU A 321 -17.09 18.30 -5.14
CA LEU A 321 -16.40 18.80 -3.95
C LEU A 321 -15.11 19.55 -4.27
N ILE A 322 -14.30 19.06 -5.21
CA ILE A 322 -13.09 19.74 -5.66
C ILE A 322 -13.45 21.09 -6.28
N ILE A 323 -14.45 21.13 -7.16
CA ILE A 323 -14.94 22.38 -7.77
C ILE A 323 -15.46 23.34 -6.69
N ALA A 324 -16.27 22.85 -5.74
CA ALA A 324 -16.79 23.65 -4.63
C ALA A 324 -15.66 24.25 -3.78
N ALA A 325 -14.62 23.45 -3.46
CA ALA A 325 -13.46 23.92 -2.71
C ALA A 325 -12.70 25.01 -3.47
N VAL A 326 -12.48 24.84 -4.78
CA VAL A 326 -11.84 25.86 -5.63
C VAL A 326 -12.67 27.14 -5.68
N VAL A 327 -13.99 27.04 -5.80
CA VAL A 327 -14.90 28.21 -5.80
C VAL A 327 -14.87 28.94 -4.46
N VAL A 328 -14.90 28.23 -3.33
CA VAL A 328 -14.83 28.84 -1.99
C VAL A 328 -13.50 29.56 -1.78
N LEU A 329 -12.39 28.97 -2.20
CA LEU A 329 -11.06 29.59 -2.12
C LEU A 329 -10.97 30.83 -3.00
N ALA A 330 -11.47 30.76 -4.24
CA ALA A 330 -11.51 31.90 -5.16
C ALA A 330 -12.38 33.05 -4.61
N PHE A 331 -13.57 32.73 -4.07
CA PHE A 331 -14.46 33.71 -3.47
C PHE A 331 -13.85 34.35 -2.21
N SER A 332 -13.18 33.55 -1.37
CA SER A 332 -12.49 34.06 -0.18
C SER A 332 -11.34 35.01 -0.54
N GLY A 333 -10.53 34.63 -1.53
CA GLY A 333 -9.47 35.49 -2.07
C GLY A 333 -10.01 36.79 -2.66
N TRP A 334 -11.09 36.71 -3.45
CA TRP A 334 -11.76 37.89 -3.99
C TRP A 334 -12.29 38.81 -2.89
N ARG A 335 -12.94 38.26 -1.85
CA ARG A 335 -13.45 39.06 -0.72
C ARG A 335 -12.34 39.77 0.04
N MET A 336 -11.20 39.11 0.24
CA MET A 336 -10.04 39.74 0.89
C MET A 336 -9.47 40.89 0.06
N MET A 337 -9.43 40.76 -1.27
CA MET A 337 -8.95 41.83 -2.16
C MET A 337 -9.98 42.95 -2.38
N SER A 338 -11.27 42.67 -2.16
CA SER A 338 -12.38 43.61 -2.40
C SER A 338 -12.87 44.31 -1.14
N ALA A 339 -12.38 43.92 0.04
CA ALA A 339 -12.70 44.61 1.29
C ALA A 339 -12.02 45.99 1.28
N GLY A 340 -12.84 47.05 1.17
CA GLY A 340 -12.39 48.44 1.21
C GLY A 340 -11.60 48.74 2.49
N SER A 341 -10.62 49.65 2.38
CA SER A 341 -9.83 50.12 3.52
C SER A 341 -10.76 50.67 4.60
N ILE A 342 -10.69 50.10 5.80
CA ILE A 342 -11.36 50.64 6.98
C ILE A 342 -10.72 51.99 7.30
N ASP A 343 -11.51 53.06 7.24
CA ASP A 343 -11.10 54.41 7.59
C ASP A 343 -10.78 54.43 9.11
N GLN A 344 -9.51 54.51 9.47
CA GLN A 344 -9.09 54.59 10.87
C GLN A 344 -9.15 56.06 11.31
N PRO A 345 -9.82 56.41 12.41
CA PRO A 345 -9.83 57.78 12.91
C PRO A 345 -8.40 58.26 13.19
N ASP A 346 -8.13 59.52 12.84
CA ASP A 346 -6.81 60.15 12.74
C ASP A 346 -6.05 60.34 14.09
N GLY A 347 -6.49 59.67 15.15
CA GLY A 347 -5.86 59.64 16.47
C GLY A 347 -6.76 59.03 17.53
N HIS A 348 -6.16 58.56 18.63
CA HIS A 348 -6.88 58.07 19.80
C HIS A 348 -6.75 59.06 20.95
N MET A 349 -7.86 59.35 21.62
CA MET A 349 -7.83 60.06 22.89
C MET A 349 -7.26 59.16 23.96
N THR A 350 -6.24 59.65 24.68
CA THR A 350 -5.56 58.93 25.74
C THR A 350 -5.38 59.86 26.93
N VAL A 351 -5.17 59.28 28.11
CA VAL A 351 -4.82 60.00 29.33
C VAL A 351 -3.50 59.46 29.87
N ASP A 352 -2.64 60.34 30.34
CA ASP A 352 -1.53 59.94 31.20
C ASP A 352 -2.09 59.49 32.54
N VAL A 353 -2.07 58.18 32.80
CA VAL A 353 -2.68 57.64 34.01
C VAL A 353 -1.95 58.05 35.28
N MET A 354 -0.77 58.66 35.21
CA MET A 354 -0.09 59.17 36.42
C MET A 354 -0.60 60.55 36.82
N THR A 355 -0.87 61.41 35.84
CA THR A 355 -1.16 62.83 36.04
C THR A 355 -2.61 63.20 35.78
N GLY A 356 -3.25 62.59 34.78
CA GLY A 356 -4.60 62.94 34.31
C GLY A 356 -4.60 63.85 33.08
N GLN A 357 -3.44 64.17 32.50
CA GLN A 357 -3.35 64.97 31.28
C GLN A 357 -3.86 64.19 30.06
N LEU A 358 -4.72 64.82 29.25
CA LEU A 358 -5.17 64.23 27.98
C LEU A 358 -4.17 64.43 26.85
N TYR A 359 -4.06 63.40 26.00
CA TYR A 359 -3.29 63.39 24.78
C TYR A 359 -4.10 62.83 23.62
N LEU A 360 -4.06 63.52 22.47
CA LEU A 360 -4.53 62.97 21.19
C LEU A 360 -3.35 62.30 20.49
N VAL A 361 -3.24 60.98 20.61
CA VAL A 361 -2.12 60.21 20.04
C VAL A 361 -2.43 59.85 18.60
N ARG A 362 -1.63 60.39 17.67
CA ARG A 362 -1.72 60.12 16.24
C ARG A 362 -0.62 59.17 15.80
N LYS A 363 -0.98 58.20 14.95
CA LYS A 363 -0.08 57.16 14.44
C LYS A 363 1.09 57.71 13.61
N GLY A 364 0.90 58.82 12.89
CA GLY A 364 1.95 59.39 12.05
C GLY A 364 2.51 58.38 11.04
N LYS A 365 3.83 58.12 11.10
CA LYS A 365 4.52 57.13 10.26
C LYS A 365 4.71 55.75 10.93
N ALA A 366 4.19 55.55 12.15
CA ALA A 366 4.34 54.29 12.88
C ALA A 366 3.45 53.18 12.26
N LYS A 367 3.86 51.90 12.40
CA LYS A 367 3.05 50.76 11.90
C LYS A 367 1.75 50.54 12.70
N GLY A 368 1.72 50.98 13.96
CA GLY A 368 0.56 50.96 14.86
C GLY A 368 0.86 51.74 16.15
N ILE A 369 -0.16 51.95 16.98
CA ILE A 369 -0.01 52.54 18.32
C ILE A 369 -0.05 51.40 19.34
N VAL A 370 0.92 51.34 20.25
CA VAL A 370 0.98 50.31 21.29
C VAL A 370 0.64 50.96 22.63
N TYR A 371 -0.37 50.42 23.31
CA TYR A 371 -0.78 50.90 24.64
C TYR A 371 -0.23 50.03 25.78
N PRO A 372 0.17 50.63 26.92
CA PRO A 372 0.24 52.07 27.15
C PRO A 372 1.29 52.73 26.24
N SER A 373 0.99 53.87 25.64
CA SER A 373 1.95 54.58 24.78
C SER A 373 2.85 55.47 25.62
N THR A 374 3.99 55.85 25.04
CA THR A 374 4.98 56.69 25.71
C THR A 374 4.46 58.11 25.90
N ASN A 375 4.52 58.62 27.12
CA ASN A 375 4.34 60.03 27.42
C ASN A 375 5.55 60.80 26.81
N PRO A 376 5.32 61.79 25.93
CA PRO A 376 6.41 62.53 25.29
C PRO A 376 7.31 63.30 26.25
N ASP A 377 6.78 63.70 27.42
CA ASP A 377 7.49 64.55 28.36
C ASP A 377 8.35 63.74 29.33
N THR A 378 7.88 62.56 29.76
CA THR A 378 8.59 61.72 30.73
C THR A 378 9.33 60.55 30.10
N GLY A 379 8.92 60.09 28.92
CA GLY A 379 9.43 58.86 28.29
C GLY A 379 8.81 57.57 28.84
N ASP A 380 7.96 57.65 29.86
CA ASP A 380 7.31 56.49 30.48
C ASP A 380 6.08 56.05 29.70
N ARG A 381 5.75 54.75 29.78
CA ARG A 381 4.57 54.18 29.10
C ARG A 381 3.32 54.32 29.97
N THR A 382 2.75 55.52 30.00
CA THR A 382 1.61 55.84 30.89
C THR A 382 0.36 56.30 30.14
N LEU A 383 0.42 56.48 28.82
CA LEU A 383 -0.73 56.94 28.04
C LEU A 383 -1.67 55.79 27.69
N ILE A 384 -2.89 55.80 28.21
CA ILE A 384 -3.90 54.75 27.99
C ILE A 384 -5.14 55.36 27.32
N PRO A 385 -5.79 54.65 26.37
CA PRO A 385 -7.01 55.13 25.74
C PRO A 385 -8.12 55.42 26.74
N VAL A 386 -8.81 56.54 26.53
CA VAL A 386 -9.87 57.03 27.40
C VAL A 386 -11.05 57.50 26.56
N SER A 387 -12.26 57.34 27.09
CA SER A 387 -13.50 57.87 26.53
C SER A 387 -14.26 58.66 27.59
N GLN A 388 -14.92 59.74 27.18
CA GLN A 388 -15.84 60.47 28.04
C GLN A 388 -17.25 59.89 27.87
N ASP A 389 -17.91 59.64 28.97
CA ASP A 389 -19.33 59.29 29.01
C ASP A 389 -20.15 60.54 28.69
N GLU A 390 -20.90 60.54 27.58
CA GLU A 390 -21.59 61.74 27.07
C GLU A 390 -22.68 62.28 28.02
N GLU A 391 -23.29 61.40 28.83
CA GLU A 391 -24.41 61.75 29.70
C GLU A 391 -23.93 62.21 31.09
N SER A 392 -22.88 61.58 31.62
CA SER A 392 -22.34 61.91 32.96
C SER A 392 -21.10 62.80 32.94
N GLY A 393 -20.47 63.00 31.77
CA GLY A 393 -19.22 63.75 31.61
C GLY A 393 -17.99 63.06 32.22
N VAL A 394 -18.13 61.83 32.74
CA VAL A 394 -17.06 61.10 33.44
C VAL A 394 -16.12 60.44 32.44
N TRP A 395 -14.82 60.65 32.63
CA TRP A 395 -13.78 59.97 31.86
C TRP A 395 -13.52 58.56 32.37
N LYS A 396 -13.47 57.60 31.44
CA LYS A 396 -13.22 56.19 31.71
C LYS A 396 -12.12 55.66 30.80
N LEU A 397 -11.19 54.91 31.37
CA LEU A 397 -10.20 54.13 30.63
C LEU A 397 -10.89 53.01 29.84
N ASP A 398 -10.39 52.72 28.65
CA ASP A 398 -10.85 51.59 27.86
C ASP A 398 -10.48 50.28 28.57
N GLU A 399 -11.50 49.48 28.87
CA GLU A 399 -11.40 48.26 29.68
C GLU A 399 -10.36 47.27 29.15
N ARG A 400 -10.14 47.26 27.82
CA ARG A 400 -9.17 46.37 27.17
C ARG A 400 -7.72 46.61 27.60
N PHE A 401 -7.44 47.77 28.19
CA PHE A 401 -6.09 48.14 28.63
C PHE A 401 -5.95 48.24 30.15
N MET A 402 -6.99 47.90 30.90
CA MET A 402 -6.96 47.96 32.37
C MET A 402 -5.91 47.04 32.99
N ASP A 403 -5.67 45.87 32.39
CA ASP A 403 -4.64 44.91 32.82
C ASP A 403 -3.20 45.38 32.53
N ARG A 404 -3.05 46.49 31.77
CA ARG A 404 -1.75 47.09 31.49
C ARG A 404 -1.33 48.13 32.54
N ILE A 405 -2.23 48.46 33.47
CA ILE A 405 -1.95 49.36 34.57
C ILE A 405 -1.33 48.54 35.70
N THR A 406 -0.04 48.74 35.95
CA THR A 406 0.69 48.02 37.00
C THR A 406 0.26 48.48 38.39
N ASP A 407 0.49 47.65 39.40
CA ASP A 407 0.23 48.01 40.80
C ASP A 407 1.02 49.26 41.22
N ASP A 408 2.22 49.42 40.68
CA ASP A 408 3.06 50.59 40.89
C ASP A 408 2.39 51.86 40.36
N MET A 409 1.89 51.83 39.11
CA MET A 409 1.14 52.94 38.52
C MET A 409 -0.12 53.26 39.33
N ARG A 410 -0.85 52.24 39.81
CA ARG A 410 -2.02 52.46 40.69
C ARG A 410 -1.65 53.10 42.01
N SER A 411 -0.53 52.71 42.62
CA SER A 411 -0.11 53.21 43.93
C SER A 411 0.39 54.65 43.88
N GLN A 412 0.96 55.08 42.75
CA GLN A 412 1.57 56.39 42.58
C GLN A 412 0.72 57.38 41.79
N SER A 413 -0.32 56.91 41.10
CA SER A 413 -1.20 57.74 40.27
C SER A 413 -2.02 58.72 41.10
N LYS A 414 -2.13 59.96 40.60
CA LYS A 414 -3.06 60.98 41.11
C LYS A 414 -4.37 61.05 40.31
N ALA A 415 -4.45 60.30 39.21
CA ALA A 415 -5.54 60.36 38.24
C ALA A 415 -6.47 59.14 38.30
N LEU A 416 -5.97 57.97 38.67
CA LEU A 416 -6.75 56.74 38.69
C LEU A 416 -7.76 56.74 39.84
N GLY A 417 -9.04 56.57 39.52
CA GLY A 417 -10.12 56.38 40.46
C GLY A 417 -10.48 54.91 40.67
N SER A 418 -11.64 54.65 41.29
CA SER A 418 -12.17 53.30 41.42
C SER A 418 -12.62 52.74 40.07
N GLY A 419 -12.29 51.48 39.80
CA GLY A 419 -12.61 50.82 38.53
C GLY A 419 -11.88 51.46 37.35
N SER A 420 -12.61 51.74 36.26
CA SER A 420 -12.08 52.38 35.05
C SER A 420 -12.13 53.91 35.07
N ARG A 421 -12.60 54.53 36.16
CA ARG A 421 -12.75 55.99 36.25
C ARG A 421 -11.38 56.66 36.32
N VAL A 422 -11.20 57.76 35.60
CA VAL A 422 -10.00 58.58 35.64
C VAL A 422 -10.35 60.06 35.81
N THR A 423 -9.61 60.74 36.67
CA THR A 423 -9.69 62.19 36.84
C THR A 423 -8.78 62.85 35.81
N VAL A 424 -9.36 63.76 35.02
CA VAL A 424 -8.64 64.50 33.98
C VAL A 424 -8.29 65.90 34.49
N LEU A 425 -7.05 66.34 34.23
CA LEU A 425 -6.55 67.66 34.65
C LEU A 425 -7.02 68.80 33.75
N ASP A 426 -7.00 68.58 32.44
CA ASP A 426 -7.40 69.55 31.41
C ASP A 426 -8.15 68.80 30.30
N THR A 427 -9.26 69.38 29.86
CA THR A 427 -10.10 68.83 28.79
C THR A 427 -9.55 69.11 27.40
N ASP A 428 -8.60 70.04 27.26
CA ASP A 428 -7.90 70.28 25.99
C ASP A 428 -6.70 69.32 25.83
N PRO A 429 -6.73 68.39 24.84
CA PRO A 429 -5.70 67.38 24.70
C PRO A 429 -4.43 67.90 24.02
N ILE A 430 -3.28 67.43 24.48
CA ILE A 430 -2.00 67.68 23.81
C ILE A 430 -1.86 66.73 22.61
N VAL A 431 -1.60 67.26 21.42
CA VAL A 431 -1.41 66.44 20.22
C VAL A 431 -0.03 65.78 20.25
N HIS A 432 -0.01 64.45 20.29
CA HIS A 432 1.22 63.65 20.25
C HIS A 432 1.27 62.80 18.98
N VAL A 433 2.23 63.07 18.09
CA VAL A 433 2.42 62.30 16.85
C VAL A 433 3.59 61.33 17.02
N LEU A 434 3.33 60.03 16.89
CA LEU A 434 4.36 59.01 17.00
C LEU A 434 5.39 59.13 15.88
N LYS A 435 6.66 59.13 16.27
CA LYS A 435 7.82 58.99 15.36
C LYS A 435 8.18 57.51 15.21
N LYS A 436 8.85 57.18 14.11
CA LYS A 436 9.16 55.79 13.72
C LYS A 436 10.12 55.10 14.67
#